data_AF-A0A258LV80-F1
#
_entry.id   AF-A0A258LV80-F1
#
_cell.length_a   1.000
_cell.length_b   1.000
_cell.length_c   1.000
_cell.angle_alpha   90.00
_cell.angle_beta   90.00
_cell.angle_gamma   90.00
#
_symmetry.space_group_name_H-M   'P 1'
#
loop_
_entity.id
_entity.type
_entity.pdbx_description
1 polymer ?
#
loop_
_entity_poly.entity_id
_entity_poly.type
_entity_poly.pdbx_seq_one_letter_code
_entity_poly.pdbx_strand_id
1 'polypeptide(L)'
;RHLAAAVVIGAVVSLGTFLIAARIFAATVAVPDVGRAYAMLVGLLGCVLSGLICAKLFPPKREVVETAADPAWRLAAMQQLAGDTGTIGRIEDLPPQVIAELKELGLYEQFAAYDAGQLAPATSGKEA
;
A
#
# COMPACT_ATOMS: atom_id res chain seq x y z
N ARG A 1 16.36 12.87 -5.80
CA ARG A 1 17.48 12.54 -6.71
C ARG A 1 17.33 11.16 -7.37
N HIS A 2 16.72 10.15 -6.73
CA HIS A 2 16.46 8.83 -7.32
C HIS A 2 15.52 8.83 -8.53
N LEU A 3 14.50 9.70 -8.53
CA LEU A 3 13.56 9.83 -9.65
C LEU A 3 14.26 10.24 -10.95
N ALA A 4 15.11 11.26 -10.90
CA ALA A 4 15.86 11.73 -12.06
C ALA A 4 16.81 10.64 -12.61
N ALA A 5 17.47 9.88 -11.71
CA ALA A 5 18.31 8.75 -12.11
C ALA A 5 17.49 7.63 -12.78
N ALA A 6 16.30 7.31 -12.25
CA ALA A 6 15.41 6.31 -12.85
C ALA A 6 14.91 6.73 -14.24
N VAL A 7 14.57 8.01 -14.43
CA VAL A 7 14.16 8.55 -15.74
C VAL A 7 15.29 8.46 -16.76
N VAL A 8 16.53 8.79 -16.36
CA VAL A 8 17.70 8.69 -17.25
C VAL A 8 17.98 7.23 -17.62
N ILE A 9 17.92 6.31 -16.65
CA ILE A 9 18.09 4.87 -16.91
C ILE A 9 17.01 4.36 -17.87
N GLY A 10 15.75 4.74 -17.65
CA GLY A 10 14.63 4.44 -18.54
C GLY A 10 14.86 4.93 -19.96
N ALA A 11 15.21 6.20 -20.11
CA ALA A 11 15.47 6.79 -21.42
C ALA A 11 16.63 6.08 -22.14
N VAL A 12 17.75 5.84 -21.46
CA VAL A 12 18.93 5.21 -22.06
C VAL A 12 18.66 3.76 -22.45
N VAL A 13 18.01 2.99 -21.58
CA VAL A 13 17.72 1.56 -21.83
C VAL A 13 16.70 1.42 -22.96
N SER A 14 15.56 2.11 -22.90
CA SER A 14 14.50 1.99 -23.92
C SER A 14 14.96 2.47 -25.30
N LEU A 15 15.67 3.60 -25.36
CA LEU A 15 16.17 4.14 -26.63
C LEU A 15 17.33 3.30 -27.17
N GLY A 16 18.21 2.82 -26.29
CA GLY A 16 19.31 1.93 -26.64
C GLY A 16 18.83 0.62 -27.25
N THR A 17 17.89 -0.08 -26.60
CA THR A 17 17.34 -1.34 -27.11
C THR A 17 16.59 -1.14 -28.43
N PHE A 18 15.82 -0.06 -28.57
CA PHE A 18 15.13 0.25 -29.82
C PHE A 18 16.11 0.51 -30.98
N LEU A 19 17.14 1.33 -30.76
CA LEU A 19 18.12 1.67 -31.81
C LEU A 19 18.95 0.45 -32.22
N ILE A 20 19.38 -0.38 -31.27
CA ILE A 20 20.11 -1.61 -31.54
C ILE A 20 19.22 -2.57 -32.35
N ALA A 21 17.97 -2.78 -31.92
CA ALA A 21 17.03 -3.65 -32.63
C ALA A 21 16.71 -3.14 -34.03
N ALA A 22 16.46 -1.83 -34.18
CA ALA A 22 16.20 -1.22 -35.47
C ALA A 22 17.38 -1.41 -36.43
N ARG A 23 18.63 -1.32 -35.95
CA ARG A 23 19.83 -1.56 -36.77
C ARG A 23 20.01 -3.02 -37.14
N ILE A 24 19.73 -3.94 -36.24
CA ILE A 24 19.80 -5.38 -36.52
C ILE A 24 18.71 -5.79 -37.52
N PHE A 25 17.48 -5.31 -37.34
CA PHE A 25 16.37 -5.64 -38.25
C PHE A 25 16.50 -4.96 -39.61
N ALA A 26 17.06 -3.75 -39.68
CA ALA A 26 17.37 -3.12 -40.96
C ALA A 26 18.42 -3.90 -41.78
N ALA A 27 19.30 -4.65 -41.10
CA ALA A 27 20.31 -5.47 -41.77
C ALA A 27 19.83 -6.89 -42.11
N THR A 28 18.82 -7.40 -41.40
CA THR A 28 18.39 -8.82 -41.51
C THR A 28 17.02 -9.02 -42.16
N VAL A 29 16.15 -8.02 -42.17
CA VAL A 29 14.77 -8.13 -42.69
C VAL A 29 14.67 -7.47 -44.07
N ALA A 30 14.26 -8.24 -45.08
CA ALA A 30 14.13 -7.77 -46.46
C ALA A 30 12.98 -6.77 -46.67
N VAL A 31 11.95 -6.80 -45.81
CA VAL A 31 10.81 -5.88 -45.86
C VAL A 31 10.95 -4.83 -44.74
N PRO A 32 11.20 -3.56 -45.05
CA PRO A 32 11.54 -2.54 -44.05
C PRO A 32 10.41 -2.25 -43.06
N ASP A 33 9.14 -2.33 -43.49
CA ASP A 33 7.98 -2.08 -42.61
C ASP A 33 7.84 -3.13 -41.51
N VAL A 34 8.11 -4.41 -41.83
CA VAL A 34 8.06 -5.51 -40.86
C VAL A 34 9.21 -5.41 -39.86
N GLY A 35 10.41 -5.08 -40.34
CA GLY A 35 11.57 -4.85 -39.47
C GLY A 35 11.34 -3.71 -38.47
N ARG A 36 10.66 -2.64 -38.91
CA ARG A 36 10.30 -1.51 -38.03
C ARG A 36 9.27 -1.89 -36.97
N ALA A 37 8.26 -2.68 -37.33
CA ALA A 37 7.28 -3.19 -36.38
C ALA A 37 7.93 -4.05 -35.29
N TYR A 38 8.86 -4.95 -35.66
CA TYR A 38 9.61 -5.75 -34.68
C TYR A 38 10.55 -4.91 -33.82
N ALA A 39 11.17 -3.87 -34.38
CA ALA A 39 11.97 -2.93 -33.59
C ALA A 39 11.15 -2.24 -32.49
N MET A 40 9.89 -1.86 -32.78
CA MET A 40 8.99 -1.27 -31.77
C MET A 40 8.66 -2.25 -30.65
N LEU A 41 8.45 -3.54 -30.95
CA LEU A 41 8.23 -4.57 -29.93
C LEU A 41 9.47 -4.77 -29.04
N VAL A 42 10.67 -4.76 -29.61
CA VAL A 42 11.91 -4.83 -28.82
C VAL A 42 12.11 -3.58 -27.97
N GLY A 43 11.72 -2.40 -28.47
CA GLY A 43 11.67 -1.17 -27.68
C GLY A 43 10.77 -1.30 -26.45
N LEU A 44 9.57 -1.88 -26.61
CA LEU A 44 8.64 -2.13 -25.50
C LEU A 44 9.24 -3.10 -24.46
N LEU A 45 9.88 -4.18 -24.91
CA LEU A 45 10.63 -5.09 -24.04
C LEU A 45 11.72 -4.36 -23.26
N GLY A 46 12.44 -3.43 -23.90
CA GLY A 46 13.42 -2.55 -23.25
C GLY A 46 12.81 -1.70 -22.13
N CYS A 47 11.60 -1.15 -22.33
CA CYS A 47 10.88 -0.42 -21.28
C CYS A 47 10.57 -1.31 -20.07
N VAL A 48 10.10 -2.54 -20.30
CA VAL A 48 9.81 -3.51 -19.22
C VAL A 48 11.07 -3.85 -18.42
N LEU A 49 12.18 -4.12 -19.12
CA LEU A 49 13.46 -4.40 -18.49
C LEU A 49 13.96 -3.22 -17.67
N SER A 50 13.81 -1.99 -18.17
CA SER A 50 14.17 -0.80 -17.39
C SER A 50 13.32 -0.65 -16.13
N GLY A 51 12.01 -0.94 -16.19
CA GLY A 51 11.14 -0.94 -15.02
C GLY A 51 11.64 -1.92 -13.95
N LEU A 52 12.05 -3.12 -14.37
CA LEU A 52 12.62 -4.14 -13.48
C LEU A 52 13.95 -3.70 -12.86
N ILE A 53 14.84 -3.10 -13.64
CA ILE A 53 16.11 -2.55 -13.16
C ILE A 53 15.86 -1.44 -12.14
N CYS A 54 14.95 -0.51 -12.44
CA CYS A 54 14.59 0.58 -11.54
C CYS A 54 13.96 0.07 -10.24
N ALA A 55 13.10 -0.96 -10.30
CA ALA A 55 12.51 -1.58 -9.12
C ALA A 55 13.55 -2.28 -8.23
N LYS A 56 14.59 -2.87 -8.82
CA LYS A 56 15.70 -3.49 -8.09
C LYS A 56 16.68 -2.47 -7.50
N LEU A 57 16.99 -1.41 -8.24
CA LEU A 57 17.96 -0.39 -7.84
C LEU A 57 17.38 0.62 -6.84
N PHE A 58 16.09 0.92 -6.95
CA PHE A 58 15.36 1.77 -6.03
C PHE A 58 14.28 0.93 -5.33
N PRO A 59 14.68 0.06 -4.37
CA PRO A 59 13.72 -0.76 -3.65
C PRO A 59 12.65 0.14 -3.01
N PRO A 60 11.37 -0.29 -2.98
CA PRO A 60 10.29 0.51 -2.44
C PRO A 60 10.61 0.86 -0.98
N LYS A 61 10.90 2.14 -0.73
CA LYS A 61 11.28 2.64 0.59
C LYS A 61 10.12 2.61 1.60
N ARG A 62 8.92 2.24 1.14
CA ARG A 62 7.70 2.15 1.91
C ARG A 62 7.36 0.68 2.08
N GLU A 63 7.75 0.13 3.21
CA GLU A 63 7.11 -1.08 3.73
C GLU A 63 5.68 -0.66 4.07
N VAL A 64 4.71 -1.06 3.25
CA VAL A 64 3.30 -0.94 3.62
C VAL A 64 3.08 -2.03 4.64
N VAL A 65 3.53 -1.75 5.87
CA VAL A 65 3.17 -2.56 7.01
C VAL A 65 1.69 -2.27 7.23
N GLU A 66 0.83 -3.05 6.59
CA GLU A 66 -0.47 -3.35 7.18
C GLU A 66 -0.17 -4.17 8.44
N THR A 67 0.40 -3.52 9.47
CA THR A 67 0.37 -4.08 10.82
C THR A 67 -1.11 -4.20 11.10
N ALA A 68 -1.65 -5.40 10.94
CA ALA A 68 -2.97 -5.80 11.38
C ALA A 68 -3.24 -5.07 12.69
N ALA A 69 -4.12 -4.06 12.64
CA ALA A 69 -4.15 -2.94 13.56
C ALA A 69 -3.75 -3.36 14.98
N ASP A 70 -2.56 -2.94 15.42
CA ASP A 70 -2.00 -3.35 16.71
C ASP A 70 -3.09 -3.18 17.79
N PRO A 71 -3.45 -4.24 18.54
CA PRO A 71 -4.45 -4.15 19.60
C PRO A 71 -4.19 -2.96 20.56
N ALA A 72 -2.92 -2.60 20.77
CA ALA A 72 -2.53 -1.46 21.58
C ALA A 72 -2.92 -0.09 20.97
N TRP A 73 -2.79 0.07 19.64
CA TRP A 73 -3.21 1.29 18.95
C TRP A 73 -4.73 1.48 19.00
N ARG A 74 -5.48 0.40 18.79
CA ARG A 74 -6.95 0.45 18.87
C ARG A 74 -7.40 0.79 20.29
N LEU A 75 -6.75 0.20 21.29
CA LEU A 75 -7.01 0.54 22.68
C LEU A 75 -6.73 2.01 23.00
N ALA A 76 -5.61 2.56 22.51
CA ALA A 76 -5.28 3.97 22.68
C ALA A 76 -6.33 4.89 22.03
N ALA A 77 -6.85 4.53 20.85
CA ALA A 77 -7.93 5.26 20.21
C ALA A 77 -9.24 5.20 21.02
N MET A 78 -9.58 4.05 21.62
CA MET A 78 -10.75 3.94 22.50
C MET A 78 -10.56 4.76 23.79
N GLN A 79 -9.37 4.77 24.38
CA GLN A 79 -9.07 5.61 25.55
C GLN A 79 -9.20 7.10 25.22
N GLN A 80 -8.73 7.53 24.06
CA GLN A 80 -8.88 8.91 23.62
C GLN A 80 -10.36 9.28 23.45
N LEU A 81 -11.15 8.41 22.82
CA LEU A 81 -12.59 8.64 22.64
C LEU A 81 -13.35 8.71 23.98
N ALA A 82 -12.97 7.86 24.94
CA ALA A 82 -13.50 7.88 26.30
C ALA A 82 -13.10 9.17 27.05
N GLY A 83 -11.89 9.68 26.83
CA GLY A 83 -11.42 10.95 27.41
C GLY A 83 -12.21 12.16 26.89
N ASP A 84 -12.57 12.18 25.60
CA ASP A 84 -13.28 13.29 24.98
C ASP A 84 -14.80 13.28 25.29
N THR A 85 -15.39 12.09 25.48
CA THR A 85 -16.86 11.92 25.64
C THR A 85 -17.27 11.49 27.06
N GLY A 86 -16.30 11.25 27.96
CA GLY A 86 -16.50 10.77 29.33
C GLY A 86 -16.73 9.25 29.44
N THR A 87 -17.56 8.66 28.56
CA THR A 87 -17.75 7.20 28.47
C THR A 87 -18.10 6.79 27.04
N ILE A 88 -17.74 5.56 26.65
CA ILE A 88 -18.12 4.97 25.36
C ILE A 88 -19.52 4.33 25.41
N GLY A 89 -20.09 4.14 26.61
CA GLY A 89 -21.38 3.47 26.82
C GLY A 89 -21.26 1.94 26.81
N ARG A 90 -22.37 1.24 27.14
CA ARG A 90 -22.42 -0.22 27.25
C ARG A 90 -22.92 -0.84 25.95
N ILE A 91 -22.40 -2.00 25.58
CA ILE A 91 -22.89 -2.72 24.39
C ILE A 91 -24.38 -3.11 24.52
N GLU A 92 -24.81 -3.34 25.75
CA GLU A 92 -26.19 -3.74 26.10
C GLU A 92 -27.23 -2.67 25.75
N ASP A 93 -26.82 -1.40 25.66
CA ASP A 93 -27.70 -0.27 25.34
C ASP A 93 -27.83 -0.02 23.84
N LEU A 94 -27.08 -0.74 22.99
CA LEU A 94 -27.09 -0.54 21.54
C LEU A 94 -28.29 -1.26 20.88
N PRO A 95 -28.94 -0.62 19.88
CA PRO A 95 -29.95 -1.29 19.07
C PRO A 95 -29.40 -2.54 18.38
N PRO A 96 -30.21 -3.59 18.17
CA PRO A 96 -29.76 -4.86 17.59
C PRO A 96 -29.19 -4.71 16.17
N GLN A 97 -29.60 -3.67 15.45
CA GLN A 97 -29.05 -3.33 14.13
C GLN A 97 -27.59 -2.87 14.21
N VAL A 98 -27.25 -2.04 15.20
CA VAL A 98 -25.88 -1.52 15.39
C VAL A 98 -24.94 -2.64 15.89
N ILE A 99 -25.45 -3.57 16.69
CA ILE A 99 -24.69 -4.75 17.12
C ILE A 99 -24.32 -5.65 15.92
N ALA A 100 -25.20 -5.76 14.93
CA ALA A 100 -24.93 -6.54 13.72
C ALA A 100 -23.80 -5.90 12.88
N GLU A 101 -23.84 -4.57 12.69
CA GLU A 101 -22.79 -3.84 11.98
C GLU A 101 -21.43 -3.92 12.71
N LEU A 102 -21.42 -3.83 14.05
CA LEU A 102 -20.20 -4.01 14.83
C LEU A 102 -19.59 -5.40 14.66
N LYS A 103 -20.41 -6.43 14.50
CA LYS A 103 -19.95 -7.81 14.25
C LYS A 103 -19.40 -7.98 12.83
N GLU A 104 -20.04 -7.38 11.83
CA GLU A 104 -19.59 -7.40 10.44
C GLU A 104 -18.23 -6.70 10.26
N LEU A 105 -18.01 -5.61 11.00
CA LEU A 105 -16.75 -4.87 10.99
C LEU A 105 -15.67 -5.48 11.92
N GLY A 106 -15.97 -6.58 12.63
CA GLY A 106 -15.04 -7.22 13.57
C GLY A 106 -14.69 -6.39 14.80
N LEU A 107 -15.53 -5.40 15.14
CA LEU A 107 -15.31 -4.48 16.26
C LEU A 107 -16.00 -4.94 17.55
N TYR A 108 -17.03 -5.77 17.45
CA TYR A 108 -17.84 -6.21 18.60
C TYR A 108 -17.00 -6.75 19.76
N GLU A 109 -16.07 -7.67 19.51
CA GLU A 109 -15.22 -8.28 20.54
C GLU A 109 -14.34 -7.26 21.26
N GLN A 110 -13.92 -6.19 20.56
CA GLN A 110 -13.02 -5.16 21.10
C GLN A 110 -13.77 -4.23 22.05
N PHE A 111 -14.97 -3.82 21.66
CA PHE A 111 -15.86 -3.03 22.52
C PHE A 111 -16.38 -3.88 23.70
N ALA A 112 -16.66 -5.17 23.49
CA ALA A 112 -17.11 -6.07 24.55
C ALA A 112 -16.01 -6.31 25.60
N ALA A 113 -14.76 -6.48 25.17
CA ALA A 113 -13.62 -6.59 26.07
C ALA A 113 -13.34 -5.29 26.86
N TYR A 114 -13.65 -4.13 26.28
CA TYR A 114 -13.59 -2.83 26.96
C TYR A 114 -14.70 -2.67 28.00
N ASP A 115 -15.95 -3.00 27.65
CA ASP A 115 -17.12 -2.94 28.54
C ASP A 115 -16.99 -3.93 29.72
N ALA A 116 -16.43 -5.12 29.48
CA ALA A 116 -16.15 -6.14 30.51
C ALA A 116 -14.97 -5.77 31.44
N GLY A 117 -14.33 -4.61 31.25
CA GLY A 117 -13.22 -4.14 32.08
C GLY A 117 -11.92 -4.92 31.89
N GLN A 118 -11.83 -5.79 30.88
CA GLN A 118 -10.61 -6.57 30.58
C GLN A 118 -9.56 -5.70 29.88
N LEU A 119 -10.00 -4.60 29.27
CA LEU A 119 -9.19 -3.49 28.78
C LEU A 119 -9.45 -2.27 29.67
N ALA A 120 -9.13 -2.37 30.96
CA ALA A 120 -9.52 -1.39 31.96
C ALA A 120 -9.03 0.03 31.59
N PRO A 121 -9.89 1.06 31.72
CA PRO A 121 -9.42 2.43 31.78
C PRO A 121 -8.53 2.56 33.03
N ALA A 122 -7.33 3.12 32.88
CA ALA A 122 -6.56 3.56 34.03
C ALA A 122 -7.48 4.51 34.82
N THR A 123 -7.87 4.10 36.02
CA THR A 123 -8.68 4.89 36.92
C THR A 123 -7.96 6.22 37.13
N SER A 124 -8.45 7.28 36.49
CA SER A 124 -8.11 8.64 36.90
C SER A 124 -8.80 8.87 38.23
N GLY A 125 -8.18 8.37 39.30
CA GLY A 125 -8.43 8.82 40.64
C GLY A 125 -8.14 10.31 40.68
N LYS A 126 -9.20 11.11 40.72
CA LYS A 126 -9.17 12.41 41.37
C LYS A 126 -10.49 12.62 42.09
N GLU A 127 -10.53 12.12 43.31
CA GLU A 127 -11.34 12.68 44.38
C GLU A 127 -10.77 14.05 44.78
N ALA A 128 -11.68 14.91 45.29
CA ALA A 128 -11.54 16.28 45.80
C ALA A 128 -11.68 17.44 44.79
#